data_AF-A0A2N9EIX9-F1
#
_entry.id   AF-A0A2N9EIX9-F1
#
_cell.length_a   1.000
_cell.length_b   1.000
_cell.length_c   1.000
_cell.angle_alpha   90.00
_cell.angle_beta   90.00
_cell.angle_gamma   90.00
#
_symmetry.space_group_name_H-M   'P 1'
#
loop_
_entity.id
_entity.type
_entity.pdbx_description
1 polymer ?
#
loop_
_entity_poly.entity_id
_entity_poly.type
_entity_poly.pdbx_seq_one_letter_code
_entity_poly.pdbx_strand_id
1 'polypeptide(L)'
;MSYYKELEEILRESKDVQYKSPTPPKVDTYMQFSDKGIAFLSFVFSCFWQNLKWGLNEAMAMSQRCISIEEDLATLRAKSIADEAETKNSKKADAELTRDRKEALLELEKVKAKLKMRDGDVKVAVDAKDKAIGDLQHLAFKKQAVERFPNLDFSAFQPYDDEDSVVDGGQDDQASDDDVSSK
;
A
#
# COMPACT_ATOMS: atom_id res chain seq x y z
N MET A 1 67.35 82.58 -63.50
CA MET A 1 67.02 81.58 -62.47
C MET A 1 68.23 80.68 -62.27
N SER A 2 69.04 80.94 -61.24
CA SER A 2 70.28 80.21 -60.99
C SER A 2 70.05 79.22 -59.84
N TYR A 3 69.66 77.99 -60.19
CA TYR A 3 69.40 76.89 -59.27
C TYR A 3 70.57 76.62 -58.30
N TYR A 4 71.79 76.94 -58.70
CA TYR A 4 72.98 76.74 -57.86
C TYR A 4 73.09 77.73 -56.69
N LYS A 5 72.48 78.91 -56.79
CA LYS A 5 72.55 79.92 -55.72
C LYS A 5 71.66 79.55 -54.54
N GLU A 6 70.51 78.96 -54.82
CA GLU A 6 69.54 78.48 -53.82
C GLU A 6 70.07 77.23 -53.10
N LEU A 7 70.77 76.35 -53.82
CA LEU A 7 71.42 75.18 -53.21
C LEU A 7 72.54 75.56 -52.23
N GLU A 8 73.34 76.58 -52.53
CA GLU A 8 74.37 77.06 -51.58
C GLU A 8 73.79 77.76 -50.35
N GLU A 9 72.63 78.40 -50.48
CA GLU A 9 71.91 79.03 -49.37
C GLU A 9 71.32 77.97 -48.42
N ILE A 10 70.69 76.93 -48.96
CA ILE A 10 70.18 75.78 -48.18
C ILE A 10 71.33 75.02 -47.49
N LEU A 11 72.47 74.86 -48.16
CA LEU A 11 73.63 74.15 -47.60
C LEU A 11 74.35 74.97 -46.51
N ARG A 12 74.16 76.29 -46.49
CA ARG A 12 74.65 77.19 -45.44
C ARG A 12 73.71 77.18 -44.23
N GLU A 13 72.39 77.24 -44.47
CA GLU A 13 71.37 77.21 -43.42
C GLU A 13 71.32 75.86 -42.67
N SER A 14 71.61 74.74 -43.35
CA SER A 14 71.68 73.41 -42.72
C SER A 14 72.93 73.16 -41.86
N LYS A 15 73.96 74.02 -41.92
CA LYS A 15 75.18 73.87 -41.10
C LYS A 15 75.08 74.51 -39.71
N ASP A 16 74.12 75.41 -39.47
CA ASP A 16 73.96 76.10 -38.18
C ASP A 16 72.92 75.45 -37.24
N VAL A 17 72.26 74.36 -37.65
CA VAL A 17 71.36 73.59 -36.78
C VAL A 17 72.14 72.47 -36.08
N GLN A 18 72.71 72.80 -34.93
CA GLN A 18 73.16 71.80 -33.94
C GLN A 18 72.00 70.86 -33.60
N TYR A 19 72.04 69.64 -34.13
CA TYR A 19 71.11 68.57 -33.79
C TYR A 19 71.33 68.17 -32.32
N LYS A 20 70.55 68.74 -31.39
CA LYS A 20 70.44 68.16 -30.04
C LYS A 20 69.64 66.87 -30.15
N SER A 21 70.34 65.74 -30.06
CA SER A 21 69.75 64.42 -29.88
C SER A 21 68.71 64.47 -28.76
N PRO A 22 67.44 64.10 -29.00
CA PRO A 22 66.54 63.77 -27.91
C PRO A 22 67.16 62.60 -27.14
N THR A 23 67.31 62.74 -25.82
CA THR A 23 67.77 61.65 -24.95
C THR A 23 66.85 60.44 -25.15
N PRO A 24 67.37 59.22 -25.35
CA PRO A 24 66.54 58.05 -25.60
C PRO A 24 65.58 57.81 -24.43
N PRO A 25 64.30 57.47 -24.69
CA PRO A 25 63.40 57.04 -23.61
C PRO A 25 63.97 55.76 -22.98
N LYS A 26 64.00 55.74 -21.65
CA LYS A 26 64.61 54.69 -20.84
C LYS A 26 64.02 53.31 -21.19
N VAL A 27 64.89 52.33 -21.35
CA VAL A 27 64.60 50.89 -21.58
C VAL A 27 63.57 50.33 -20.58
N ASP A 28 63.44 50.94 -19.40
CA ASP A 28 62.50 50.55 -18.34
C ASP A 28 61.02 50.59 -18.76
N THR A 29 60.62 51.46 -19.72
CA THR A 29 59.21 51.57 -20.15
C THR A 29 58.76 50.35 -20.97
N TYR A 30 59.65 49.74 -21.74
CA TYR A 30 59.34 48.57 -22.56
C TYR A 30 59.20 47.28 -21.72
N MET A 31 60.03 47.12 -20.69
CA MET A 31 59.90 46.03 -19.71
C MET A 31 58.61 46.18 -18.88
N GLN A 32 58.26 47.40 -18.47
CA GLN A 32 57.03 47.66 -17.69
C GLN A 32 55.73 47.37 -18.46
N PHE A 33 55.76 47.39 -19.80
CA PHE A 33 54.60 47.02 -20.63
C PHE A 33 54.41 45.49 -20.71
N SER A 34 55.52 44.74 -20.71
CA SER A 34 55.51 43.28 -20.77
C SER A 34 55.01 42.65 -19.47
N ASP A 35 55.41 43.18 -18.31
CA ASP A 35 54.93 42.71 -17.00
C ASP A 35 53.42 42.87 -16.82
N LYS A 36 52.83 43.95 -17.36
CA LYS A 36 51.37 44.18 -17.32
C LYS A 36 50.60 43.20 -18.21
N GLY A 37 51.16 42.86 -19.38
CA GLY A 37 50.60 41.84 -20.27
C GLY A 37 50.65 40.44 -19.65
N ILE A 38 51.77 40.10 -19.00
CA ILE A 38 51.94 38.83 -18.28
C ILE A 38 50.99 38.74 -17.07
N ALA A 39 50.82 39.82 -16.31
CA ALA A 39 49.86 39.87 -15.21
C ALA A 39 48.40 39.69 -15.69
N PHE A 40 48.05 40.29 -16.83
CA PHE A 40 46.73 40.11 -17.45
C PHE A 40 46.49 38.67 -17.91
N LEU A 41 47.47 38.06 -18.58
CA LEU A 41 47.43 36.65 -18.98
C LEU A 41 47.31 35.72 -17.76
N SER A 42 48.05 36.00 -16.68
CA SER A 42 47.98 35.25 -15.43
C SER A 42 46.61 35.37 -14.77
N PHE A 43 45.99 36.56 -14.79
CA PHE A 43 44.64 36.77 -14.26
C PHE A 43 43.59 35.99 -15.06
N VAL A 44 43.63 36.09 -16.40
CA VAL A 44 42.72 35.34 -17.29
C VAL A 44 42.89 33.83 -17.08
N PHE A 45 44.11 33.34 -16.97
CA PHE A 45 44.40 31.92 -16.72
C PHE A 45 43.90 31.46 -15.34
N SER A 46 44.09 32.28 -14.29
CA SER A 46 43.57 31.99 -12.96
C SER A 46 42.04 31.94 -12.93
N CYS A 47 41.38 32.89 -13.59
CA CYS A 47 39.93 32.88 -13.75
C CYS A 47 39.46 31.64 -14.53
N PHE A 48 40.15 31.27 -15.60
CA PHE A 48 39.84 30.06 -16.37
C PHE A 48 39.91 28.80 -15.50
N TRP A 49 40.99 28.62 -14.73
CA TRP A 49 41.12 27.48 -13.82
C TRP A 49 40.08 27.45 -12.71
N GLN A 50 39.72 28.60 -12.15
CA GLN A 50 38.71 28.68 -11.10
C GLN A 50 37.32 28.30 -11.64
N ASN A 51 36.95 28.78 -12.82
CA ASN A 51 35.71 28.39 -13.49
C ASN A 51 35.71 26.90 -13.85
N LEU A 52 36.84 26.39 -14.36
CA LEU A 52 37.00 24.98 -14.68
C LEU A 52 36.83 24.10 -13.43
N LYS A 53 37.46 24.47 -12.32
CA LYS A 53 37.34 23.76 -11.04
C LYS A 53 35.90 23.77 -10.51
N TRP A 54 35.23 24.91 -10.55
CA TRP A 54 33.83 25.01 -10.13
C TRP A 54 32.92 24.13 -11.01
N GLY A 55 33.04 24.25 -12.33
CA GLY A 55 32.24 23.47 -13.28
C GLY A 55 32.46 21.96 -13.16
N LEU A 56 33.71 21.53 -12.94
CA LEU A 56 34.02 20.12 -12.75
C LEU A 56 33.45 19.56 -11.44
N ASN A 57 33.47 20.35 -10.35
CA ASN A 57 32.88 19.96 -9.08
C ASN A 57 31.36 19.80 -9.19
N GLU A 58 30.70 20.75 -9.83
CA GLU A 58 29.25 20.71 -10.02
C GLU A 58 28.83 19.54 -10.94
N ALA A 59 29.57 19.29 -12.02
CA ALA A 59 29.37 18.13 -12.89
C ALA A 59 29.58 16.80 -12.13
N MET A 60 30.61 16.72 -11.28
CA MET A 60 30.88 15.53 -10.47
C MET A 60 29.75 15.27 -9.45
N ALA A 61 29.26 16.32 -8.79
CA ALA A 61 28.15 16.19 -7.84
C ALA A 61 26.86 15.71 -8.54
N MET A 62 26.59 16.22 -9.74
CA MET A 62 25.44 15.76 -10.53
C MET A 62 25.61 14.32 -11.02
N SER A 63 26.81 13.95 -11.49
CA SER A 63 27.12 12.56 -11.88
C SER A 63 26.95 11.58 -10.72
N GLN A 64 27.39 11.93 -9.52
CA GLN A 64 27.23 11.09 -8.33
C GLN A 64 25.76 10.90 -7.95
N ARG A 65 24.93 11.95 -8.09
CA ARG A 65 23.48 11.84 -7.90
C ARG A 65 22.84 10.93 -8.95
N CYS A 66 23.23 11.02 -10.22
CA CYS A 66 22.75 10.14 -11.28
C CYS A 66 23.09 8.67 -10.99
N ILE A 67 24.31 8.38 -10.54
CA ILE A 67 24.73 7.01 -10.18
C ILE A 67 23.84 6.46 -9.05
N SER A 68 23.62 7.22 -7.97
CA SER A 68 22.75 6.79 -6.87
C SER A 68 21.31 6.55 -7.32
N ILE A 69 20.78 7.42 -8.18
CA ILE A 69 19.41 7.28 -8.70
C ILE A 69 19.28 6.04 -9.59
N GLU A 70 20.28 5.75 -10.42
CA GLU A 70 20.30 4.57 -11.28
C GLU A 70 20.37 3.27 -10.47
N GLU A 71 21.19 3.23 -9.43
CA GLU A 71 21.28 2.10 -8.48
C GLU A 71 19.96 1.85 -7.74
N ASP A 72 19.33 2.92 -7.24
CA ASP A 72 18.01 2.84 -6.58
C ASP A 72 16.93 2.37 -7.56
N LEU A 73 16.96 2.84 -8.81
CA LEU A 73 16.02 2.43 -9.85
C LEU A 73 16.20 0.95 -10.23
N ALA A 74 17.43 0.46 -10.33
CA ALA A 74 17.71 -0.95 -10.55
C ALA A 74 17.19 -1.81 -9.37
N THR A 75 17.41 -1.35 -8.14
CA THR A 75 16.93 -2.01 -6.92
C THR A 75 15.40 -2.04 -6.86
N LEU A 76 14.73 -0.93 -7.19
CA LEU A 76 13.27 -0.86 -7.24
C LEU A 76 12.69 -1.75 -8.36
N ARG A 77 13.33 -1.83 -9.52
CA ARG A 77 12.93 -2.77 -10.59
C ARG A 77 13.03 -4.23 -10.14
N ALA A 78 14.13 -4.61 -9.48
CA ALA A 78 14.28 -5.95 -8.96
C ALA A 78 13.21 -6.29 -7.89
N LYS A 79 12.94 -5.36 -6.97
CA LYS A 79 11.86 -5.50 -5.97
C LYS A 79 10.48 -5.64 -6.62
N SER A 80 10.16 -4.81 -7.61
CA SER A 80 8.89 -4.87 -8.33
C SER A 80 8.66 -6.23 -9.02
N ILE A 81 9.70 -6.79 -9.66
CA ILE A 81 9.60 -8.12 -10.29
C ILE A 81 9.36 -9.22 -9.24
N ALA A 82 10.00 -9.12 -8.06
CA ALA A 82 9.81 -10.07 -6.96
C ALA A 82 8.40 -9.97 -6.35
N ASP A 83 7.94 -8.76 -6.05
CA ASP A 83 6.60 -8.51 -5.49
C ASP A 83 5.49 -8.91 -6.47
N GLU A 84 5.70 -8.74 -7.78
CA GLU A 84 4.77 -9.23 -8.81
C GLU A 84 4.63 -10.76 -8.77
N ALA A 85 5.72 -11.50 -8.52
CA ALA A 85 5.67 -12.95 -8.36
C ALA A 85 4.97 -13.36 -7.06
N GLU A 86 5.20 -12.65 -5.96
CA GLU A 86 4.52 -12.90 -4.68
C GLU A 86 3.02 -12.65 -4.77
N THR A 87 2.59 -11.54 -5.36
CA THR A 87 1.15 -11.25 -5.54
C THR A 87 0.47 -12.25 -6.48
N LYS A 88 1.18 -12.82 -7.46
CA LYS A 88 0.67 -13.92 -8.29
C LYS A 88 0.50 -15.21 -7.49
N ASN A 89 1.42 -15.50 -6.55
CA ASN A 89 1.30 -16.65 -5.65
C ASN A 89 0.10 -16.48 -4.72
N SER A 90 -0.02 -15.34 -4.04
CA SER A 90 -1.14 -15.05 -3.14
C SER A 90 -2.49 -15.11 -3.87
N LYS A 91 -2.59 -14.54 -5.08
CA LYS A 91 -3.81 -14.65 -5.91
C LYS A 91 -4.17 -16.09 -6.27
N LYS A 92 -3.16 -16.94 -6.51
CA LYS A 92 -3.39 -18.37 -6.78
C LYS A 92 -3.88 -19.09 -5.52
N ALA A 93 -3.30 -18.82 -4.36
CA ALA A 93 -3.73 -19.37 -3.07
C ALA A 93 -5.17 -18.95 -2.74
N ASP A 94 -5.53 -17.68 -2.97
CA ASP A 94 -6.89 -17.19 -2.76
C ASP A 94 -7.91 -17.89 -3.67
N ALA A 95 -7.56 -18.15 -4.93
CA ALA A 95 -8.42 -18.87 -5.87
C ALA A 95 -8.62 -20.35 -5.45
N GLU A 96 -7.56 -21.00 -4.96
CA GLU A 96 -7.60 -22.37 -4.44
C GLU A 96 -8.46 -22.47 -3.18
N LEU A 97 -8.21 -21.62 -2.18
CA LEU A 97 -9.03 -21.56 -0.97
C LEU A 97 -10.49 -21.22 -1.26
N THR A 98 -10.76 -20.38 -2.26
CA THR A 98 -12.13 -20.07 -2.70
C THR A 98 -12.83 -21.29 -3.32
N ARG A 99 -12.10 -22.13 -4.07
CA ARG A 99 -12.64 -23.38 -4.61
C ARG A 99 -12.93 -24.37 -3.49
N ASP A 100 -11.98 -24.57 -2.58
CA ASP A 100 -12.09 -25.53 -1.48
C ASP A 100 -13.23 -25.11 -0.52
N ARG A 101 -13.39 -23.80 -0.28
CA ARG A 101 -14.55 -23.25 0.46
C ARG A 101 -15.88 -23.62 -0.22
N LYS A 102 -15.97 -23.55 -1.55
CA LYS A 102 -17.20 -23.90 -2.27
C LYS A 102 -17.50 -25.41 -2.18
N GLU A 103 -16.48 -26.25 -2.25
CA GLU A 103 -16.64 -27.71 -2.08
C GLU A 103 -17.11 -28.07 -0.67
N ALA A 104 -16.52 -27.47 0.37
CA ALA A 104 -16.93 -27.67 1.74
C ALA A 104 -18.39 -27.26 1.99
N LEU A 105 -18.87 -26.19 1.34
CA LEU A 105 -20.28 -25.79 1.41
C LEU A 105 -21.21 -26.82 0.78
N LEU A 106 -20.83 -27.41 -0.36
CA LEU A 106 -21.62 -28.47 -0.99
C LEU A 106 -21.69 -29.73 -0.10
N GLU A 107 -20.58 -30.12 0.52
CA GLU A 107 -20.57 -31.23 1.48
C GLU A 107 -21.40 -30.93 2.74
N LEU A 108 -21.37 -29.69 3.24
CA LEU A 108 -22.20 -29.25 4.36
C LEU A 108 -23.70 -29.30 4.01
N GLU A 109 -24.09 -28.90 2.79
CA GLU A 109 -25.46 -29.03 2.33
C GLU A 109 -25.91 -30.50 2.25
N LYS A 110 -25.05 -31.41 1.77
CA LYS A 110 -25.32 -32.86 1.78
C LYS A 110 -25.51 -33.39 3.20
N VAL A 111 -24.64 -33.01 4.15
CA VAL A 111 -24.75 -33.43 5.55
C VAL A 111 -26.02 -32.85 6.18
N LYS A 112 -26.36 -31.59 5.91
CA LYS A 112 -27.60 -30.96 6.37
C LYS A 112 -28.83 -31.70 5.87
N ALA A 113 -28.85 -32.14 4.60
CA ALA A 113 -29.94 -32.94 4.06
C ALA A 113 -30.07 -34.32 4.76
N LYS A 114 -28.94 -35.00 5.00
CA LYS A 114 -28.92 -36.27 5.76
C LYS A 114 -29.40 -36.10 7.20
N LEU A 115 -29.05 -34.99 7.85
CA LEU A 115 -29.48 -34.71 9.22
C LEU A 115 -30.97 -34.43 9.29
N LYS A 116 -31.53 -33.65 8.35
CA LYS A 116 -32.99 -33.44 8.24
C LYS A 116 -33.78 -34.75 8.07
N MET A 117 -33.22 -35.71 7.33
CA MET A 117 -33.85 -37.03 7.18
C MET A 117 -33.83 -37.82 8.50
N ARG A 118 -32.70 -37.77 9.22
CA ARG A 118 -32.51 -38.47 10.51
C ARG A 118 -33.27 -37.82 11.66
N ASP A 119 -33.57 -36.52 11.59
CA ASP A 119 -34.22 -35.77 12.66
C ASP A 119 -35.66 -36.25 12.91
N GLY A 120 -36.38 -36.59 11.83
CA GLY A 120 -37.71 -37.20 11.93
C GLY A 120 -37.68 -38.54 12.67
N ASP A 121 -36.71 -39.41 12.35
CA ASP A 121 -36.54 -40.71 13.03
C ASP A 121 -36.22 -40.53 14.52
N VAL A 122 -35.37 -39.54 14.84
CA VAL A 122 -35.00 -39.23 16.23
C VAL A 122 -36.23 -38.73 17.00
N LYS A 123 -37.07 -37.89 16.39
CA LYS A 123 -38.30 -37.41 17.02
C LYS A 123 -39.25 -38.57 17.36
N VAL A 124 -39.50 -39.47 16.41
CA VAL A 124 -40.36 -40.65 16.64
C VAL A 124 -39.78 -41.55 17.75
N ALA A 125 -38.46 -41.74 17.77
CA ALA A 125 -37.81 -42.56 18.80
C ALA A 125 -37.87 -41.91 20.20
N VAL A 126 -37.87 -40.58 20.28
CA VAL A 126 -38.03 -39.84 21.55
C VAL A 126 -39.48 -39.94 22.02
N ASP A 127 -40.45 -39.66 21.16
CA ASP A 127 -41.88 -39.75 21.50
C ASP A 127 -42.25 -41.17 22.01
N ALA A 128 -41.72 -42.22 21.37
CA ALA A 128 -41.91 -43.60 21.80
C ALA A 128 -41.26 -43.90 23.16
N LYS A 129 -40.12 -43.28 23.46
CA LYS A 129 -39.46 -43.42 24.77
C LYS A 129 -40.20 -42.68 25.86
N ASP A 130 -40.69 -41.47 25.60
CA ASP A 130 -41.45 -40.70 26.58
C ASP A 130 -42.74 -41.43 26.97
N LYS A 131 -43.43 -42.04 25.99
CA LYS A 131 -44.56 -42.93 26.25
C LYS A 131 -44.17 -44.12 27.14
N ALA A 132 -43.07 -44.81 26.82
CA ALA A 132 -42.59 -45.94 27.62
C ALA A 132 -42.15 -45.54 29.04
N ILE A 133 -41.62 -44.33 29.22
CA ILE A 133 -41.25 -43.77 30.52
C ILE A 133 -42.52 -43.49 31.34
N GLY A 134 -43.57 -42.94 30.74
CA GLY A 134 -44.88 -42.76 31.38
C GLY A 134 -45.47 -44.10 31.87
N ASP A 135 -45.45 -45.12 31.00
CA ASP A 135 -45.92 -46.46 31.34
C ASP A 135 -45.13 -47.07 32.53
N LEU A 136 -43.80 -46.88 32.55
CA LEU A 136 -42.92 -47.32 33.64
C LEU A 136 -43.17 -46.57 34.95
N GLN A 137 -43.37 -45.26 34.92
CA GLN A 137 -43.69 -44.45 36.11
C GLN A 137 -45.05 -44.87 36.71
N HIS A 138 -46.06 -45.08 35.87
CA HIS A 138 -47.38 -45.52 36.32
C HIS A 138 -47.32 -46.93 36.95
N LEU A 139 -46.54 -47.84 36.36
CA LEU A 139 -46.32 -49.17 36.92
C LEU A 139 -45.59 -49.12 38.27
N ALA A 140 -44.59 -48.23 38.41
CA ALA A 140 -43.88 -48.03 39.67
C ALA A 140 -44.82 -47.49 40.76
N PHE A 141 -45.68 -46.53 40.43
CA PHE A 141 -46.70 -46.02 41.35
C PHE A 141 -47.70 -47.10 41.77
N LYS A 142 -48.20 -47.89 40.82
CA LYS A 142 -49.13 -48.99 41.11
C LYS A 142 -48.50 -50.03 42.04
N LYS A 143 -47.23 -50.40 41.83
CA LYS A 143 -46.49 -51.31 42.73
C LYS A 143 -46.38 -50.73 44.14
N GLN A 144 -46.02 -49.45 44.26
CA GLN A 144 -45.91 -48.78 45.56
C GLN A 144 -47.25 -48.66 46.28
N ALA A 145 -48.35 -48.43 45.55
CA ALA A 145 -49.70 -48.35 46.10
C ALA A 145 -50.22 -49.72 46.59
N VAL A 146 -49.96 -50.80 45.85
CA VAL A 146 -50.31 -52.18 46.24
C VAL A 146 -49.54 -52.60 47.50
N GLU A 147 -48.27 -52.21 47.63
CA GLU A 147 -47.47 -52.47 48.83
C GLU A 147 -47.98 -51.70 50.06
N ARG A 148 -48.45 -50.45 49.87
CA ARG A 148 -48.98 -49.61 50.96
C ARG A 148 -50.40 -49.95 51.37
N PHE A 149 -51.21 -50.48 50.45
CA PHE A 149 -52.63 -50.77 50.67
C PHE A 149 -53.00 -52.18 50.14
N PRO A 150 -52.68 -53.26 50.88
CA PRO A 150 -52.85 -54.64 50.43
C PRO A 150 -54.31 -55.10 50.31
N ASN A 151 -55.27 -54.34 50.83
CA ASN A 151 -56.69 -54.70 50.85
C ASN A 151 -57.52 -53.99 49.76
N LEU A 152 -56.91 -53.12 48.95
CA LEU A 152 -57.57 -52.37 47.88
C LEU A 152 -57.17 -52.91 46.50
N ASP A 153 -58.14 -53.08 45.61
CA ASP A 153 -57.90 -53.50 44.23
C ASP A 153 -57.67 -52.30 43.30
N PHE A 154 -56.41 -52.07 42.93
CA PHE A 154 -56.01 -51.01 42.00
C PHE A 154 -56.08 -51.43 40.52
N SER A 155 -56.72 -52.57 40.21
CA SER A 155 -56.92 -53.05 38.84
C SER A 155 -57.95 -52.24 38.07
N ALA A 156 -58.85 -51.52 38.77
CA ALA A 156 -59.88 -50.69 38.18
C ALA A 156 -59.38 -49.34 37.62
N PHE A 157 -58.18 -48.89 37.98
CA PHE A 157 -57.62 -47.64 37.46
C PHE A 157 -56.98 -47.86 36.09
N GLN A 158 -57.65 -47.37 35.06
CA GLN A 158 -57.10 -47.29 33.71
C GLN A 158 -56.16 -46.07 33.58
N PRO A 159 -55.14 -46.13 32.72
CA PRO A 159 -54.32 -44.97 32.37
C PRO A 159 -55.23 -43.84 31.87
N TYR A 160 -54.99 -42.62 32.35
CA TYR A 160 -55.65 -41.44 31.83
C TYR A 160 -55.03 -41.14 30.45
N ASP A 161 -55.84 -41.09 29.39
CA ASP A 161 -55.39 -40.76 28.04
C ASP A 161 -55.59 -39.25 27.84
N ASP A 162 -54.51 -38.49 27.86
CA ASP A 162 -54.55 -37.01 27.87
C ASP A 162 -54.97 -36.40 26.52
N GLU A 163 -55.21 -37.23 25.49
CA GLU A 163 -55.57 -36.80 24.12
C GLU A 163 -57.03 -36.31 23.97
N ASP A 164 -57.88 -36.46 25.00
CA ASP A 164 -59.30 -36.06 24.98
C ASP A 164 -59.57 -34.67 25.62
N SER A 165 -58.57 -33.80 25.77
CA SER A 165 -58.78 -32.49 26.40
C SER A 165 -58.00 -31.32 25.76
N VAL A 166 -58.51 -30.84 24.61
CA VAL A 166 -58.61 -29.40 24.35
C VAL A 166 -60.01 -29.13 23.83
N VAL A 167 -60.84 -28.49 24.66
CA VAL A 167 -61.96 -27.70 24.16
C VAL A 167 -61.33 -26.57 23.37
N ASP A 168 -61.52 -26.56 22.04
CA ASP A 168 -61.25 -25.41 21.20
C ASP A 168 -62.25 -24.33 21.60
N GLY A 169 -61.86 -23.54 22.60
CA GLY A 169 -62.57 -22.34 23.00
C GLY A 169 -62.34 -21.29 21.92
N GLY A 170 -63.17 -21.34 20.88
CA GLY A 170 -63.32 -20.23 19.95
C GLY A 170 -63.61 -18.94 20.73
N GLN A 171 -62.72 -17.97 20.61
CA GLN A 171 -63.04 -16.56 20.77
C GLN A 171 -62.55 -15.84 19.52
N ASP A 172 -63.47 -15.75 18.57
CA ASP A 172 -63.51 -14.66 17.62
C ASP A 172 -63.62 -13.35 18.41
N ASP A 173 -62.56 -12.55 18.43
CA ASP A 173 -62.68 -11.11 18.69
C ASP A 173 -61.96 -10.38 17.55
N GLN A 174 -62.72 -10.07 16.50
CA GLN A 174 -62.40 -8.98 15.59
C GLN A 174 -62.59 -7.64 16.33
N ALA A 175 -61.51 -6.91 16.51
CA ALA A 175 -61.48 -5.45 16.53
C ALA A 175 -60.08 -5.06 16.02
N SER A 176 -59.90 -4.71 14.75
CA SER A 176 -60.18 -3.36 14.21
C SER A 176 -59.72 -2.28 15.18
N ASP A 177 -58.44 -1.92 15.08
CA ASP A 177 -58.07 -0.51 15.14
C ASP A 177 -56.88 -0.30 14.20
N ASP A 178 -57.20 0.27 13.04
CA ASP A 178 -56.30 1.16 12.33
C ASP A 178 -56.00 2.35 13.27
N ASP A 179 -54.74 2.58 13.64
CA ASP A 179 -54.34 3.96 13.85
C ASP A 179 -52.89 4.26 13.43
N VAL A 180 -52.83 5.32 12.64
CA VAL A 180 -51.69 5.99 12.09
C VAL A 180 -51.08 6.84 13.20
N SER A 181 -49.83 6.57 13.56
CA SER A 181 -48.98 7.60 14.17
C SER A 181 -47.77 7.86 13.30
N SER A 182 -48.00 8.82 12.41
CA SER A 182 -47.00 9.69 11.81
C SER A 182 -45.98 10.18 12.84
N LYS A 183 -44.69 10.17 12.51
CA LYS A 183 -43.89 11.36 12.17
C LYS A 183 -42.40 11.07 12.22
#